data_AF-A0A1H1KPS8-F1
#
_entry.id   AF-A0A1H1KPS8-F1
#
_cell.length_a   1.000
_cell.length_b   1.000
_cell.length_c   1.000
_cell.angle_alpha   90.00
_cell.angle_beta   90.00
_cell.angle_gamma   90.00
#
_symmetry.space_group_name_H-M   'P 1'
#
loop_
_entity.id
_entity.type
_entity.pdbx_description
1 polymer ?
#
loop_
_entity_poly.entity_id
_entity_poly.type
_entity_poly.pdbx_seq_one_letter_code
_entity_poly.pdbx_strand_id
1 'polypeptide(L)' 'MNDNDQFSVTVSLIIEGLHDPQYEHLTARSVTLAASGTLFVDGRIDGKLHSHAFESERWDSFEVKRIRAEAGGS' A
#
# COMPACT_ATOMS: atom_id res chain seq x y z
N MET A 1 17.23 -3.93 16.82
CA MET A 1 16.67 -3.92 15.46
C MET A 1 15.55 -2.92 15.45
N ASN A 2 15.75 -1.76 14.83
CA ASN A 2 14.69 -0.77 14.63
C ASN A 2 14.13 -1.09 13.24
N ASP A 3 13.17 -2.02 13.17
CA ASP A 3 12.47 -2.34 11.92
C ASP A 3 11.55 -1.17 11.55
N ASN A 4 12.17 -0.09 11.09
CA ASN A 4 11.53 1.09 10.53
C ASN A 4 11.38 0.99 9.01
N ASP A 5 11.55 -0.20 8.44
CA ASP A 5 11.24 -0.42 7.04
C ASP A 5 9.77 -0.10 6.82
N GLN A 6 9.54 0.86 5.94
CA GLN A 6 8.21 1.22 5.48
C GLN A 6 8.09 0.82 4.02
N PHE A 7 6.87 0.78 3.53
CA PHE A 7 6.57 0.52 2.13
C PHE A 7 5.67 1.63 1.61
N SER A 8 6.00 2.17 0.43
CA SER A 8 5.05 2.91 -0.37
C SER A 8 4.23 1.89 -1.14
N VAL A 9 2.90 1.96 -0.97
CA VAL A 9 1.95 1.09 -1.65
C VAL A 9 1.06 1.97 -2.52
N THR A 10 1.00 1.65 -3.80
CA THR A 10 0.06 2.26 -4.75
C THR A 10 -0.90 1.18 -5.22
N VAL A 11 -2.20 1.44 -5.16
CA VAL A 11 -3.25 0.51 -5.61
C VAL A 11 -4.10 1.22 -6.67
N SER A 12 -4.43 0.54 -7.78
CA SER A 12 -5.20 1.08 -8.90
C SER A 12 -6.57 0.41 -9.04
N LEU A 13 -7.62 1.19 -9.29
CA LEU A 13 -8.99 0.67 -9.40
C LEU A 13 -9.26 0.06 -10.79
N ILE A 14 -10.05 -1.01 -10.84
CA ILE A 14 -10.69 -1.46 -12.08
C ILE A 14 -11.88 -0.53 -12.34
N ILE A 15 -11.75 0.41 -13.27
CA ILE A 15 -12.93 1.03 -13.88
C ILE A 15 -12.78 1.00 -15.39
N GLU A 16 -13.54 0.12 -16.03
CA GLU A 16 -13.71 0.16 -17.48
C GLU A 16 -14.38 1.47 -17.89
N GLY A 17 -13.71 2.23 -18.77
CA GLY A 17 -14.28 3.46 -19.34
C GLY A 17 -14.07 4.74 -18.53
N LEU A 18 -13.34 4.72 -17.41
CA LEU A 18 -12.90 5.97 -16.79
C LEU A 18 -11.69 6.53 -17.53
N HIS A 19 -11.77 7.82 -17.88
CA HIS A 19 -10.70 8.50 -18.61
C HIS A 19 -9.47 8.78 -17.73
N ASP A 20 -9.63 8.71 -16.40
CA ASP A 20 -8.60 8.96 -15.40
C ASP A 20 -8.58 7.83 -14.35
N PRO A 21 -7.54 6.99 -14.31
CA PRO A 21 -7.45 5.90 -13.35
C PRO A 21 -7.38 6.43 -11.90
N GLN A 22 -8.21 5.85 -11.01
CA GLN A 22 -8.17 6.18 -9.59
C GLN A 22 -7.10 5.35 -8.88
N TYR A 23 -6.26 6.04 -8.11
CA TYR A 23 -5.20 5.43 -7.32
C TYR A 23 -5.32 5.78 -5.85
N GLU A 24 -4.97 4.84 -4.98
CA GLU A 24 -4.73 5.08 -3.57
C GLU A 24 -3.24 4.90 -3.26
N HIS A 25 -2.66 5.83 -2.50
CA HIS A 25 -1.27 5.80 -2.08
C HIS A 25 -1.16 5.77 -0.56
N LEU A 26 -0.43 4.79 -0.02
CA LEU A 26 -0.33 4.52 1.41
C LEU A 26 1.13 4.32 1.82
N THR A 27 1.44 4.71 3.05
CA THR A 27 2.69 4.30 3.71
C THR A 27 2.38 3.15 4.66
N ALA A 28 2.89 1.97 4.33
CA ALA A 28 2.66 0.72 5.03
C ALA A 28 3.86 0.30 5.88
N ARG A 29 3.60 -0.41 6.96
CA ARG A 29 4.59 -1.20 7.72
C ARG A 29 4.57 -2.67 7.29
N SER A 30 3.40 -3.15 6.88
CA SER A 30 3.19 -4.52 6.44
C SER A 30 2.26 -4.52 5.23
N VAL A 31 2.58 -5.40 4.27
CA VAL A 31 1.78 -5.65 3.08
C VAL A 31 1.68 -7.15 2.91
N THR A 32 0.45 -7.68 2.86
CA THR A 32 0.19 -9.11 2.67
C THR A 32 -0.79 -9.31 1.52
N LEU A 33 -0.40 -10.11 0.53
CA LEU A 33 -1.31 -10.56 -0.52
C LEU A 33 -1.85 -11.94 -0.15
N ALA A 34 -3.15 -12.03 0.10
CA ALA A 34 -3.81 -13.31 0.35
C ALA A 34 -4.01 -14.10 -0.96
N ALA A 35 -4.15 -15.42 -0.85
CA ALA A 35 -4.44 -16.29 -1.99
C ALA A 35 -5.79 -15.97 -2.67
N SER A 36 -6.70 -15.27 -1.97
CA SER A 36 -7.94 -14.73 -2.55
C SER A 36 -7.70 -13.58 -3.54
N GLY A 37 -6.49 -13.02 -3.60
CA GLY A 37 -6.19 -11.79 -4.33
C GLY A 37 -6.41 -10.52 -3.51
N THR A 38 -6.89 -10.64 -2.26
CA THR A 38 -7.05 -9.48 -1.36
C THR A 38 -5.69 -8.99 -0.86
N LEU A 39 -5.41 -7.69 -1.04
CA LEU A 39 -4.22 -7.04 -0.49
C LEU A 39 -4.57 -6.40 0.86
N PHE A 40 -3.88 -6.82 1.91
CA PHE A 40 -3.96 -6.24 3.24
C PHE A 40 -2.77 -5.32 3.48
N VAL A 41 -3.05 -4.09 3.88
CA VAL A 41 -2.07 -3.04 4.12
C VAL A 41 -2.23 -2.53 5.54
N ASP A 42 -1.24 -2.79 6.39
CA ASP A 42 -1.17 -2.18 7.71
C ASP A 42 -0.23 -0.98 7.64
N GLY A 43 -0.79 0.21 7.68
CA GLY A 43 -0.06 1.45 7.42
C GLY A 43 -0.40 2.58 8.35
N ARG A 44 0.20 3.74 8.06
CA ARG A 44 -0.15 5.00 8.72
C ARG A 44 -0.82 5.93 7.73
N ILE A 45 -2.00 6.41 8.10
CA ILE A 45 -2.72 7.50 7.42
C ILE A 45 -2.89 8.60 8.46
N ASP A 46 -2.45 9.82 8.14
CA ASP A 46 -2.48 10.98 9.06
C ASP A 46 -1.87 10.70 10.45
N GLY A 47 -0.80 9.90 10.47
CA GLY A 47 -0.08 9.54 11.69
C GLY A 47 -0.73 8.45 12.55
N LYS A 48 -1.94 8.00 12.24
CA LYS A 48 -2.63 6.88 12.94
C LYS A 48 -2.40 5.57 12.21
N LEU A 49 -2.29 4.48 12.97
CA LEU A 49 -2.24 3.14 12.38
C LEU A 49 -3.62 2.74 11.87
N HIS A 50 -3.68 2.31 10.61
CA HIS A 50 -4.87 1.83 9.95
C HIS A 50 -4.54 0.53 9.20
N SER A 51 -5.47 -0.43 9.26
CA SER A 51 -5.46 -1.61 8.41
C SER A 51 -6.46 -1.38 7.29
N HIS A 52 -6.03 -1.56 6.05
CA HIS A 52 -6.88 -1.45 4.87
C HIS A 52 -6.84 -2.74 4.05
N ALA A 53 -7.97 -3.08 3.44
CA ALA A 53 -8.13 -4.28 2.62
C ALA A 53 -8.61 -3.88 1.23
N PHE A 54 -7.86 -4.29 0.22
CA PHE A 54 -8.16 -4.06 -1.19
C PHE A 54 -8.59 -5.37 -1.83
N GLU A 55 -9.89 -5.49 -2.11
CA GLU A 55 -10.48 -6.70 -2.69
C GLU A 55 -10.28 -6.75 -4.21
N SER A 56 -9.96 -7.93 -4.74
CA SER A 56 -9.66 -8.14 -6.16
C SER A 56 -10.84 -7.88 -7.10
N GLU A 57 -12.07 -7.81 -6.58
CA GLU A 57 -13.26 -7.45 -7.39
C GLU A 57 -13.28 -5.96 -7.78
N ARG A 58 -12.52 -5.13 -7.06
CA ARG A 58 -12.51 -3.67 -7.23
C ARG A 58 -11.16 -3.13 -7.69
N TRP A 59 -10.05 -3.81 -7.37
CA TRP A 59 -8.70 -3.30 -7.61
C TRP A 59 -7.96 -4.15 -8.65
N ASP A 60 -7.31 -3.48 -9.60
CA ASP A 60 -6.71 -4.07 -10.80
C ASP A 60 -5.29 -4.54 -10.52
N SER A 61 -4.48 -3.60 -10.03
CA SER A 61 -3.06 -3.81 -9.81
C SER A 61 -2.59 -3.04 -8.59
N PHE A 62 -1.44 -3.47 -8.06
CA PHE A 62 -0.76 -2.79 -6.97
C PHE A 62 0.75 -2.79 -7.20
N GLU A 63 1.40 -1.75 -6.71
CA GLU A 63 2.85 -1.62 -6.67
C GLU A 63 3.30 -1.42 -5.22
N VAL A 64 4.32 -2.16 -4.80
CA VAL A 64 4.90 -2.06 -3.46
C VAL A 64 6.38 -1.73 -3.58
N LYS A 65 6.80 -0.61 -2.99
CA LYS A 65 8.19 -0.14 -2.95
C LYS A 65 8.66 -0.01 -1.51
N ARG A 66 9.77 -0.66 -1.17
CA ARG A 66 10.38 -0.50 0.16
C ARG A 66 11.00 0.91 0.30
N ILE A 67 10.59 1.63 1.33
CA ILE A 67 11.19 2.88 1.81
C ILE A 67 12.22 2.49 2.86
N ARG A 68 13.50 2.68 2.54
CA ARG A 68 14.57 2.49 3.51
C ARG A 68 14.56 3.66 4.47
N ALA A 69 14.71 3.40 5.76
CA ALA A 69 15.02 4.45 6.72
C ALA A 69 16.32 5.14 6.28
N GLU A 70 16.34 6.47 6.21
CA GLU A 70 17.58 7.20 6.00
C GLU A 70 18.54 6.80 7.11
N ALA A 71 19.72 6.29 6.73
CA ALA A 71 20.81 6.15 7.68
C ALA A 71 21.16 7.57 8.12
N GLY A 72 20.83 7.92 9.36
CA GLY A 72 21.03 9.26 9.90
C GLY A 72 22.44 9.74 9.58
N GLY A 73 22.54 10.79 8.76
CA GLY A 73 23.76 11.55 8.62
C GLY A 73 24.10 12.10 9.99
N SER A 74 25.14 11.54 10.61
CA SER A 74 25.75 12.08 11.83
C SER A 74 26.46 13.39 11.52
#